data_AF-A0A7Y4YUU1-F1
#
_entry.id   AF-A0A7Y4YUU1-F1
#
_cell.length_a   1.000
_cell.length_b   1.000
_cell.length_c   1.000
_cell.angle_alpha   90.00
_cell.angle_beta   90.00
_cell.angle_gamma   90.00
#
_symmetry.space_group_name_H-M   'P 1'
#
loop_
_entity.id
_entity.type
_entity.pdbx_description
1 polymer ?
#
loop_
_entity_poly.entity_id
_entity_poly.type
_entity_poly.pdbx_seq_one_letter_code
_entity_poly.pdbx_strand_id
1 'polypeptide(L)'
;MAGAGGAMTADSLTDGERHCLQLLAQGYDIKSIAAECGLSVNAVNERLRSARAKLGTTSSRAAARLLAQTGGAPQKIWDNKSGISSATATRHAAGFGRRVWPLGVLAMLTAVALAAVLISSNHAEPALAALPRFVASYPVDGAVIAPGPFTLRVTFDRPMAPASYSFVATGLGTYPQCQGKPVQSADGRSYSLRCQAASGTAYAVGFNHARFRGFRAAQGGAPAQSAVIRFRAR
;
A
#
# COMPACT_ATOMS: atom_id res chain seq x y z
N MET A 1 -6.39 2.20 -46.99
CA MET A 1 -7.81 1.77 -46.89
C MET A 1 -7.78 0.34 -46.40
N ALA A 2 -8.29 -0.10 -45.26
CA ALA A 2 -9.28 0.39 -44.28
C ALA A 2 -8.66 0.39 -42.86
N GLY A 3 -9.10 1.13 -41.84
CA GLY A 3 -10.40 1.74 -41.58
C GLY A 3 -11.08 1.07 -40.38
N ALA A 4 -11.10 1.77 -39.24
CA ALA A 4 -12.09 1.68 -38.15
C ALA A 4 -12.26 0.35 -37.37
N GLY A 5 -11.49 0.14 -36.29
CA GLY A 5 -11.78 -0.88 -35.26
C GLY A 5 -11.72 -0.40 -33.81
N GLY A 6 -11.25 0.82 -33.54
CA GLY A 6 -10.96 1.29 -32.18
C GLY A 6 -12.07 2.10 -31.48
N ALA A 7 -12.99 2.70 -32.23
CA ALA A 7 -13.99 3.62 -31.67
C ALA A 7 -15.28 2.91 -31.21
N MET A 8 -15.55 1.71 -31.71
CA MET A 8 -16.85 1.02 -31.53
C MET A 8 -16.96 0.23 -30.21
N THR A 9 -15.89 0.13 -29.42
CA THR A 9 -15.85 -0.65 -28.17
C THR A 9 -16.16 0.16 -26.91
N ALA A 10 -15.91 1.47 -26.91
CA ALA A 10 -16.20 2.35 -25.76
C ALA A 10 -17.65 2.87 -25.75
N ASP A 11 -18.29 2.91 -26.92
CA ASP A 11 -19.65 3.42 -27.12
C ASP A 11 -20.73 2.39 -26.77
N SER A 12 -20.38 1.09 -26.74
CA SER A 12 -21.28 -0.01 -26.34
C SER A 12 -21.42 -0.21 -24.82
N LEU A 13 -20.65 0.56 -24.04
CA LEU A 13 -20.72 0.54 -22.59
C LEU A 13 -21.85 1.43 -22.09
N THR A 14 -22.64 0.91 -21.16
CA THR A 14 -23.60 1.71 -20.41
C THR A 14 -22.87 2.71 -19.51
N ASP A 15 -23.52 3.81 -19.15
CA ASP A 15 -22.94 4.83 -18.28
C ASP A 15 -22.51 4.25 -16.93
N GLY A 16 -23.28 3.30 -16.39
CA GLY A 16 -22.95 2.59 -15.15
C GLY A 16 -21.72 1.67 -15.26
N GLU A 17 -21.51 1.01 -16.40
CA GLU A 17 -20.33 0.17 -16.65
C GLU A 17 -19.07 1.04 -16.84
N ARG A 18 -19.20 2.12 -17.62
CA ARG A 18 -18.14 3.10 -17.85
C ARG A 18 -17.68 3.73 -16.55
N HIS A 19 -18.60 4.16 -15.69
CA HIS A 19 -18.30 4.76 -14.40
C HIS A 19 -17.55 3.80 -13.46
N CYS A 20 -17.98 2.54 -13.35
CA CYS A 20 -17.27 1.53 -12.55
C CYS A 20 -15.84 1.27 -13.05
N LEU A 21 -15.63 1.23 -14.38
CA LEU A 21 -14.29 1.08 -14.96
C LEU A 21 -13.40 2.31 -14.74
N GLN A 22 -13.97 3.52 -14.76
CA GLN A 22 -13.23 4.75 -14.46
C GLN A 22 -12.74 4.76 -13.01
N LEU A 23 -13.59 4.40 -12.04
CA LEU A 23 -13.19 4.29 -10.64
C LEU A 23 -12.11 3.21 -10.45
N LEU A 24 -12.21 2.07 -11.13
CA LEU A 24 -11.15 1.06 -11.13
C LEU A 24 -9.84 1.58 -11.73
N ALA A 25 -9.88 2.37 -12.82
CA ALA A 25 -8.70 2.99 -13.41
C ALA A 25 -8.03 3.99 -12.45
N GLN A 26 -8.84 4.66 -11.62
CA GLN A 26 -8.41 5.57 -10.57
C GLN A 26 -7.86 4.85 -9.32
N GLY A 27 -7.99 3.52 -9.25
CA GLY A 27 -7.41 2.69 -8.20
C GLY A 27 -8.34 2.35 -7.04
N TYR A 28 -9.64 2.60 -7.17
CA TYR A 28 -10.64 2.16 -6.19
C TYR A 28 -10.73 0.63 -6.16
N ASP A 29 -11.04 0.07 -4.99
CA ASP A 29 -11.38 -1.34 -4.86
C ASP A 29 -12.90 -1.56 -5.04
N ILE A 30 -13.31 -2.82 -5.22
CA ILE A 30 -14.70 -3.17 -5.55
C ILE A 30 -15.65 -2.76 -4.42
N LYS A 31 -15.20 -2.83 -3.15
CA LYS A 31 -16.01 -2.44 -1.99
C LYS A 31 -16.23 -0.94 -1.93
N SER A 32 -15.20 -0.16 -2.22
CA SER A 32 -15.28 1.31 -2.26
C SER A 32 -16.12 1.78 -3.44
N ILE A 33 -16.03 1.13 -4.60
CA ILE A 33 -16.90 1.41 -5.76
C ILE A 33 -18.37 1.09 -5.43
N ALA A 34 -18.63 0.00 -4.72
CA ALA A 34 -19.97 -0.35 -4.28
C ALA A 34 -20.57 0.73 -3.36
N ALA A 35 -19.76 1.24 -2.42
CA ALA A 35 -20.16 2.35 -1.55
C ALA A 35 -20.40 3.65 -2.34
N GLU A 36 -19.51 4.00 -3.26
CA GLU A 36 -19.60 5.22 -4.07
C GLU A 36 -20.83 5.22 -5.01
N CYS A 37 -21.11 4.08 -5.65
CA CYS A 37 -22.22 3.95 -6.58
C CYS A 37 -23.57 3.64 -5.89
N GLY A 38 -23.60 3.43 -4.57
CA GLY A 38 -24.79 2.98 -3.85
C GLY A 38 -25.28 1.59 -4.28
N LEU A 39 -24.37 0.70 -4.70
CA LEU A 39 -24.67 -0.63 -5.23
C LEU A 39 -24.15 -1.73 -4.29
N SER A 40 -24.66 -2.95 -4.44
CA SER A 40 -24.02 -4.10 -3.80
C SER A 40 -22.71 -4.47 -4.51
N VAL A 41 -21.76 -5.04 -3.77
CA VAL A 41 -20.49 -5.56 -4.33
C VAL A 41 -20.75 -6.54 -5.47
N ASN A 42 -21.79 -7.35 -5.37
CA ASN A 42 -22.19 -8.30 -6.42
C ASN A 42 -22.74 -7.60 -7.67
N ALA A 43 -23.50 -6.52 -7.51
CA ALA A 43 -23.97 -5.72 -8.64
C ALA A 43 -22.80 -5.02 -9.38
N VAL A 44 -21.79 -4.54 -8.64
CA VAL A 44 -20.56 -4.00 -9.25
C VAL A 44 -19.80 -5.09 -10.00
N ASN A 45 -19.65 -6.29 -9.42
CA ASN A 45 -19.01 -7.42 -10.08
C ASN A 45 -19.70 -7.83 -11.39
N GLU A 46 -21.03 -7.81 -11.42
CA GLU A 46 -21.80 -8.15 -12.62
C GLU A 46 -21.64 -7.08 -13.71
N ARG A 47 -21.66 -5.80 -13.34
CA ARG A 47 -21.37 -4.69 -14.29
C ARG A 47 -19.96 -4.79 -14.86
N LEU A 48 -18.96 -5.12 -14.05
CA LEU A 48 -17.59 -5.33 -14.51
C LEU A 48 -17.45 -6.60 -15.37
N ARG A 49 -18.28 -7.62 -15.15
CA ARG A 49 -18.35 -8.83 -15.99
C ARG A 49 -18.96 -8.51 -17.35
N SER A 50 -20.09 -7.82 -17.39
CA SER A 50 -20.72 -7.35 -18.63
C SER A 50 -19.77 -6.44 -19.43
N ALA A 51 -19.13 -5.47 -18.77
CA ALA A 51 -18.16 -4.58 -19.41
C ALA A 51 -16.97 -5.35 -20.00
N ARG A 52 -16.44 -6.36 -19.29
CA ARG A 52 -15.38 -7.24 -19.80
C ARG A 52 -15.81 -8.03 -21.02
N ALA A 53 -17.02 -8.58 -21.00
CA ALA A 53 -17.58 -9.33 -22.14
C ALA A 53 -17.72 -8.44 -23.38
N LYS A 54 -18.18 -7.20 -23.20
CA LYS A 54 -18.31 -6.20 -24.28
C LYS A 54 -16.95 -5.72 -24.82
N LEU A 55 -15.96 -5.59 -23.94
CA LEU A 55 -14.60 -5.15 -24.31
C LEU A 55 -13.68 -6.30 -24.74
N GLY A 56 -14.14 -7.55 -24.71
CA GLY A 56 -13.33 -8.73 -25.07
C GLY A 56 -12.13 -8.97 -24.14
N THR A 57 -12.20 -8.54 -22.87
CA THR A 57 -11.08 -8.64 -21.93
C THR A 57 -11.37 -9.63 -20.80
N THR A 58 -10.33 -10.34 -20.35
CA THR A 58 -10.46 -11.28 -19.23
C THR A 58 -10.33 -10.60 -17.86
N SER A 59 -9.80 -9.37 -17.81
CA SER A 59 -9.50 -8.64 -16.58
C SER A 59 -10.10 -7.24 -16.58
N SER A 60 -10.77 -6.88 -15.48
CA SER A 60 -11.39 -5.56 -15.29
C SER A 60 -10.35 -4.44 -15.27
N ARG A 61 -9.10 -4.74 -14.87
CA ARG A 61 -7.98 -3.78 -14.94
C ARG A 61 -7.47 -3.57 -16.36
N ALA A 62 -7.51 -4.61 -17.20
CA ALA A 62 -7.19 -4.47 -18.62
C ALA A 62 -8.28 -3.66 -19.33
N ALA A 63 -9.56 -3.94 -19.05
CA ALA A 63 -10.71 -3.15 -19.49
C ALA A 63 -10.59 -1.67 -19.11
N ALA A 64 -10.25 -1.39 -17.85
CA ALA A 64 -10.08 -0.02 -17.34
C ALA A 64 -8.93 0.73 -18.03
N ARG A 65 -7.84 0.04 -18.38
CA ARG A 65 -6.74 0.62 -19.16
C ARG A 65 -7.15 0.92 -20.60
N LEU A 66 -7.92 0.04 -21.24
CA LEU A 66 -8.42 0.28 -22.60
C LEU A 66 -9.34 1.51 -22.63
N LEU A 67 -10.20 1.66 -21.62
CA LEU A 67 -11.08 2.81 -21.47
C LEU A 67 -10.32 4.13 -21.24
N ALA A 68 -9.24 4.09 -20.45
CA ALA A 68 -8.39 5.25 -20.20
C ALA A 68 -7.55 5.68 -21.42
N GLN A 69 -7.36 4.79 -22.41
CA GLN A 69 -6.67 5.10 -23.65
C GLN A 69 -7.59 5.73 -24.70
N THR A 70 -8.90 5.45 -24.64
CA THR A 70 -9.90 5.98 -25.57
C THR A 70 -10.55 7.29 -25.11
N GLY A 71 -10.55 7.58 -23.79
CA GLY A 71 -11.02 8.84 -23.22
C GLY A 71 -9.86 9.75 -22.79
N GLY A 72 -9.77 10.96 -23.38
CA GLY A 72 -8.73 11.93 -23.06
C GLY A 72 -8.76 12.41 -21.59
N ALA A 73 -7.60 12.24 -20.93
CA ALA A 73 -7.08 12.85 -19.70
C ALA A 73 -7.96 12.96 -18.42
N PRO A 74 -7.37 12.68 -17.23
CA PRO A 74 -8.10 12.44 -16.00
C PRO A 74 -8.44 13.74 -15.26
N GLN A 75 -9.71 13.93 -14.92
CA GLN A 75 -10.13 14.93 -13.93
C GLN A 75 -9.82 14.43 -12.52
N LYS A 76 -9.14 15.29 -11.75
CA LYS A 76 -8.65 15.09 -10.39
C LYS A 76 -9.49 15.96 -9.46
N ILE A 77 -10.29 15.35 -8.57
CA ILE A 77 -11.03 15.99 -7.46
C ILE A 77 -11.09 14.91 -6.34
N TRP A 78 -10.13 14.86 -5.40
CA TRP A 78 -10.08 15.48 -4.06
C TRP A 78 -10.62 14.55 -2.92
N ASP A 79 -9.97 14.67 -1.76
CA ASP A 79 -10.24 14.26 -0.36
C ASP A 79 -10.83 12.93 0.13
N ASN A 80 -9.98 12.29 0.96
CA ASN A 80 -10.17 11.82 2.33
C ASN A 80 -11.31 10.87 2.74
N LYS A 81 -10.85 9.83 3.46
CA LYS A 81 -11.53 8.95 4.43
C LYS A 81 -12.50 7.92 3.83
N SER A 82 -12.02 6.69 3.76
CA SER A 82 -12.79 5.54 4.25
C SER A 82 -11.88 4.62 5.07
N GLY A 83 -12.01 4.77 6.38
CA GLY A 83 -11.63 3.74 7.31
C GLY A 83 -12.75 2.72 7.47
N ILE A 84 -12.35 1.58 8.03
CA ILE A 84 -13.12 0.59 8.79
C ILE A 84 -13.65 -0.63 8.01
N SER A 85 -12.99 -1.74 8.32
CA SER A 85 -13.48 -3.08 8.69
C SER A 85 -14.86 -3.57 8.21
N SER A 86 -14.85 -4.82 7.71
CA SER A 86 -15.52 -5.90 8.44
C SER A 86 -14.87 -7.24 8.12
N ALA A 87 -14.21 -7.79 9.14
CA ALA A 87 -14.20 -9.22 9.36
C ALA A 87 -15.60 -9.62 9.82
N THR A 88 -16.19 -10.60 9.15
CA THR A 88 -17.24 -11.43 9.76
C THR A 88 -16.79 -12.87 9.60
N ALA A 89 -16.10 -13.36 10.63
CA ALA A 89 -16.01 -14.79 10.88
C ALA A 89 -17.41 -15.24 11.30
N THR A 90 -18.10 -15.93 10.41
CA THR A 90 -19.34 -16.63 10.73
C THR A 90 -18.99 -17.82 11.63
N ARG A 91 -19.11 -17.62 12.94
CA ARG A 91 -19.31 -18.73 13.88
C ARG A 91 -20.79 -19.08 13.87
N HIS A 92 -21.16 -20.13 13.15
CA HIS A 92 -22.42 -20.82 13.41
C HIS A 92 -22.20 -21.79 14.57
N ALA A 93 -22.77 -21.43 15.72
CA ALA A 93 -23.07 -22.35 16.81
C ALA A 93 -24.56 -22.73 16.71
N ALA A 94 -24.81 -24.01 16.46
CA ALA A 94 -26.01 -24.81 16.77
C ALA A 94 -25.68 -26.20 16.19
N GLY A 95 -25.38 -27.24 16.97
CA GLY A 95 -26.17 -27.80 18.06
C GLY A 95 -26.91 -29.01 17.50
N PHE A 96 -26.46 -30.22 17.86
CA PHE A 96 -27.26 -31.45 18.10
C PHE A 96 -26.34 -32.69 18.04
N GLY A 97 -26.32 -33.47 19.12
CA GLY A 97 -25.62 -34.75 19.13
C GLY A 97 -25.33 -35.29 20.53
N ARG A 98 -26.39 -35.61 21.29
CA ARG A 98 -26.28 -36.46 22.48
C ARG A 98 -25.76 -37.84 22.06
N ARG A 99 -24.59 -38.26 22.56
CA ARG A 99 -24.23 -39.67 22.72
C ARG A 99 -23.42 -39.85 24.01
N VAL A 100 -24.13 -40.33 25.03
CA VAL A 100 -23.62 -41.13 26.17
C VAL A 100 -23.09 -42.44 25.56
N TRP A 101 -21.95 -43.05 25.94
CA TRP A 101 -21.57 -43.74 27.19
C TRP A 101 -20.29 -44.59 26.87
N PRO A 102 -19.63 -45.39 27.74
CA PRO A 102 -19.23 -45.26 29.15
C PRO A 102 -17.70 -45.31 29.43
N LEU A 103 -17.41 -45.09 30.72
CA LEU A 103 -16.20 -45.29 31.50
C LEU A 103 -15.22 -46.39 31.03
N GLY A 104 -13.96 -46.00 30.84
CA GLY A 104 -12.76 -46.81 31.04
C GLY A 104 -11.83 -46.08 32.02
N VAL A 105 -11.65 -46.69 33.18
CA VAL A 105 -11.04 -46.15 34.40
C VAL A 105 -9.50 -46.20 34.33
N LEU A 106 -8.84 -45.12 34.80
CA LEU A 106 -7.56 -45.08 35.53
C LEU A 106 -6.22 -45.42 34.84
N ALA A 107 -5.43 -44.38 34.56
CA ALA A 107 -3.95 -44.28 34.67
C ALA A 107 -3.54 -42.95 34.00
N MET A 108 -2.77 -42.01 34.54
CA MET A 108 -1.81 -41.95 35.64
C MET A 108 -1.70 -40.48 36.08
N LEU A 109 -1.58 -40.27 37.38
CA LEU A 109 -1.10 -39.02 37.98
C LEU A 109 0.43 -38.97 37.86
N THR A 110 0.99 -37.96 37.18
CA THR A 110 2.41 -37.60 37.31
C THR A 110 2.56 -36.10 37.64
N ALA A 111 3.13 -35.87 38.82
CA ALA A 111 4.03 -34.79 39.21
C ALA A 111 3.58 -33.32 39.05
N VAL A 112 3.04 -32.79 40.15
CA VAL A 112 3.48 -31.57 40.88
C VAL A 112 4.23 -30.50 40.06
N ALA A 113 3.49 -29.41 39.83
CA ALA A 113 3.90 -28.01 39.77
C ALA A 113 5.36 -27.66 40.17
N LEU A 114 6.20 -27.32 39.17
CA LEU A 114 7.25 -26.29 39.29
C LEU A 114 7.77 -25.86 37.91
N ALA A 115 7.24 -24.75 37.36
CA ALA A 115 7.90 -23.80 36.45
C ALA A 115 6.85 -22.86 35.80
N ALA A 116 6.05 -22.20 36.63
CA ALA A 116 5.12 -21.16 36.19
C ALA A 116 5.70 -19.75 36.46
N VAL A 117 6.94 -19.48 36.06
CA VAL A 117 7.54 -18.13 36.05
C VAL A 117 8.57 -18.09 34.92
N LEU A 118 8.64 -16.98 34.18
CA LEU A 118 9.47 -16.70 32.98
C LEU A 118 8.79 -16.84 31.61
N ILE A 119 7.55 -16.36 31.50
CA ILE A 119 7.13 -15.73 30.24
C ILE A 119 6.96 -14.23 30.52
N SER A 120 8.06 -13.54 30.80
CA SER A 120 8.15 -12.08 30.61
C SER A 120 8.27 -11.82 29.12
N SER A 121 7.23 -12.19 28.36
CA SER A 121 7.02 -11.59 27.06
C SER A 121 6.60 -10.17 27.35
N ASN A 122 7.49 -9.21 27.06
CA ASN A 122 7.12 -7.82 26.85
C ASN A 122 6.06 -7.79 25.73
N HIS A 123 4.81 -8.06 26.06
CA HIS A 123 3.69 -7.57 25.31
C HIS A 123 3.66 -6.08 25.62
N ALA A 124 4.50 -5.34 24.90
CA ALA A 124 4.24 -3.93 24.67
C ALA A 124 2.78 -3.88 24.24
N GLU A 125 1.97 -3.28 25.11
CA GLU A 125 0.57 -3.00 24.87
C GLU A 125 0.45 -2.46 23.44
N PRO A 126 -0.47 -2.96 22.60
CA PRO A 126 -0.62 -2.48 21.25
C PRO A 126 -1.17 -1.05 21.34
N ALA A 127 -0.30 -0.08 21.58
CA ALA A 127 -0.56 1.32 21.32
C ALA A 127 -1.15 1.34 19.92
N LEU A 128 -2.39 1.84 19.76
CA LEU A 128 -3.08 1.97 18.47
C LEU A 128 -2.04 2.19 17.38
N ALA A 129 -1.77 1.16 16.56
CA ALA A 129 -0.47 1.01 15.91
C ALA A 129 -0.13 2.28 15.10
N ALA A 130 0.66 3.17 15.71
CA ALA A 130 0.95 4.48 15.13
C ALA A 130 1.67 4.24 13.81
N LEU A 131 1.34 5.01 12.76
CA LEU A 131 2.01 4.88 11.46
C LEU A 131 3.54 5.03 11.65
N PRO A 132 4.38 4.29 10.90
CA PRO A 132 5.81 4.47 10.95
C PRO A 132 6.19 5.92 10.67
N ARG A 133 7.00 6.49 11.54
CA ARG A 133 7.36 7.91 11.48
C ARG A 133 8.76 8.07 10.95
N PHE A 134 8.92 9.02 10.04
CA PHE A 134 10.21 9.54 9.63
C PHE A 134 10.85 10.30 10.80
N VAL A 135 12.04 9.88 11.25
CA VAL A 135 12.71 10.48 12.42
C VAL A 135 14.00 11.21 12.07
N ALA A 136 14.66 10.83 10.98
CA ALA A 136 15.86 11.52 10.50
C ALA A 136 16.11 11.26 9.01
N SER A 137 16.86 12.16 8.39
CA SER A 137 17.49 11.94 7.08
C SER A 137 18.89 12.50 7.06
N TYR A 138 19.63 12.09 6.04
CA TYR A 138 20.79 12.82 5.57
C TYR A 138 20.72 12.94 4.04
N PRO A 139 20.87 14.13 3.46
CA PRO A 139 20.88 15.43 4.13
C PRO A 139 19.60 15.69 4.94
N VAL A 140 19.68 16.53 5.98
CA VAL A 140 18.49 17.03 6.68
C VAL A 140 17.79 18.09 5.81
N ASP A 141 16.51 18.36 6.08
CA ASP A 141 15.78 19.43 5.38
C ASP A 141 16.48 20.78 5.63
N GLY A 142 16.59 21.60 4.58
CA GLY A 142 17.30 22.88 4.58
C GLY A 142 18.83 22.79 4.51
N ALA A 143 19.43 21.59 4.51
CA ALA A 143 20.88 21.44 4.54
C ALA A 143 21.59 22.05 3.33
N VAL A 144 22.84 22.46 3.54
CA VAL A 144 23.81 22.73 2.47
C VAL A 144 24.89 21.66 2.56
N ILE A 145 25.17 20.98 1.45
CA ILE A 145 26.20 19.95 1.34
C ILE A 145 27.25 20.34 0.30
N ALA A 146 28.45 19.76 0.41
CA ALA A 146 29.45 19.89 -0.63
C ALA A 146 28.95 19.22 -1.94
N PRO A 147 29.33 19.75 -3.12
CA PRO A 147 29.15 19.06 -4.38
C PRO A 147 29.93 17.74 -4.42
N GLY A 148 29.45 16.76 -5.18
CA GLY A 148 30.07 15.45 -5.35
C GLY A 148 29.27 14.28 -4.78
N PRO A 149 29.92 13.14 -4.50
CA PRO A 149 29.25 11.95 -4.01
C PRO A 149 28.77 12.14 -2.56
N PHE A 150 27.55 11.73 -2.29
CA PHE A 150 26.99 11.71 -0.93
C PHE A 150 26.06 10.51 -0.73
N THR A 151 25.75 10.22 0.53
CA THR A 151 24.74 9.20 0.88
C THR A 151 23.41 9.88 1.15
N LEU A 152 22.36 9.52 0.42
CA LEU A 152 20.99 9.90 0.77
C LEU A 152 20.43 8.84 1.70
N ARG A 153 20.13 9.21 2.95
CA ARG A 153 19.61 8.29 3.98
C ARG A 153 18.28 8.78 4.53
N VAL A 154 17.40 7.84 4.82
CA VAL A 154 16.18 8.03 5.62
C VAL A 154 16.16 7.03 6.77
N THR A 155 15.73 7.46 7.94
CA THR A 155 15.62 6.66 9.17
C THR A 155 14.23 6.77 9.79
N PHE A 156 13.71 5.65 10.26
CA PHE A 156 12.38 5.52 10.85
C PHE A 156 12.40 5.18 12.35
N ASP A 157 11.28 5.45 13.02
CA ASP A 157 11.07 5.15 14.43
C ASP A 157 11.03 3.65 14.77
N ARG A 158 11.05 2.77 13.76
CA ARG A 158 10.95 1.31 13.91
C ARG A 158 11.57 0.55 12.73
N PRO A 159 11.77 -0.76 12.85
CA PRO A 159 12.18 -1.60 11.72
C PRO A 159 11.15 -1.61 10.58
N MET A 160 11.64 -1.54 9.36
CA MET A 160 10.86 -1.40 8.14
C MET A 160 11.00 -2.62 7.23
N ALA A 161 10.05 -2.82 6.30
CA ALA A 161 10.01 -3.98 5.43
C ALA A 161 11.22 -4.05 4.47
N PRO A 162 11.92 -5.20 4.37
CA PRO A 162 13.06 -5.34 3.48
C PRO A 162 12.65 -5.12 2.02
N ALA A 163 13.56 -4.53 1.24
CA ALA A 163 13.35 -4.21 -0.18
C ALA A 163 12.07 -3.41 -0.50
N SER A 164 11.50 -2.69 0.49
CA SER A 164 10.32 -1.84 0.33
C SER A 164 10.71 -0.38 0.56
N TYR A 165 10.67 0.44 -0.49
CA TYR A 165 11.13 1.83 -0.41
C TYR A 165 10.45 2.73 -1.44
N SER A 166 10.43 4.03 -1.16
CA SER A 166 9.93 5.05 -2.10
C SER A 166 10.64 6.38 -1.88
N PHE A 167 11.81 6.50 -2.49
CA PHE A 167 12.47 7.79 -2.75
C PHE A 167 11.89 8.36 -4.05
N VAL A 168 11.37 9.58 -4.03
CA VAL A 168 10.51 10.10 -5.10
C VAL A 168 10.90 11.53 -5.45
N ALA A 169 10.86 11.89 -6.74
CA ALA A 169 10.89 13.28 -7.18
C ALA A 169 9.59 14.01 -6.79
N THR A 170 9.68 15.27 -6.36
CA THR A 170 8.53 16.02 -5.81
C THR A 170 8.13 17.25 -6.62
N GLY A 171 8.91 17.64 -7.62
CA GLY A 171 8.73 18.89 -8.38
C GLY A 171 9.20 20.15 -7.62
N LEU A 172 9.62 20.02 -6.36
CA LEU A 172 10.08 21.13 -5.51
C LEU A 172 11.59 21.38 -5.60
N GLY A 173 12.28 20.64 -6.47
CA GLY A 173 13.72 20.66 -6.65
C GLY A 173 14.16 19.45 -7.49
N THR A 174 15.42 19.45 -7.89
CA THR A 174 16.01 18.34 -8.64
C THR A 174 16.05 17.08 -7.79
N TYR A 175 15.80 15.91 -8.39
CA TYR A 175 16.08 14.64 -7.72
C TYR A 175 17.55 14.27 -7.92
N PRO A 176 18.32 13.92 -6.87
CA PRO A 176 19.74 13.61 -7.01
C PRO A 176 20.02 12.39 -7.91
N GLN A 177 21.19 12.34 -8.53
CA GLN A 177 21.59 11.19 -9.35
C GLN A 177 21.97 10.02 -8.44
N CYS A 178 21.00 9.19 -8.08
CA CYS A 178 21.19 8.05 -7.20
C CYS A 178 21.35 6.74 -7.98
N GLN A 179 22.25 5.86 -7.51
CA GLN A 179 22.59 4.61 -8.17
C GLN A 179 22.13 3.38 -7.37
N GLY A 180 21.67 2.35 -8.08
CA GLY A 180 21.36 1.05 -7.51
C GLY A 180 20.10 1.01 -6.63
N LYS A 181 19.96 -0.09 -5.89
CA LYS A 181 18.89 -0.26 -4.89
C LYS A 181 19.34 0.30 -3.54
N PRO A 182 18.43 0.86 -2.71
CA PRO A 182 18.77 1.27 -1.36
C PRO A 182 19.28 0.10 -0.52
N VAL A 183 20.31 0.35 0.28
CA VAL A 183 20.83 -0.58 1.28
C VAL A 183 20.12 -0.30 2.60
N GLN A 184 19.56 -1.34 3.21
CA GLN A 184 18.93 -1.24 4.52
C GLN A 184 19.97 -1.47 5.62
N SER A 185 19.87 -0.71 6.72
CA SER A 185 20.69 -0.93 7.91
C SER A 185 20.35 -2.27 8.59
N ALA A 186 21.29 -2.81 9.37
CA ALA A 186 21.13 -4.10 10.04
C ALA A 186 19.93 -4.14 11.01
N ASP A 187 19.61 -3.01 11.66
CA ASP A 187 18.43 -2.85 12.52
C ASP A 187 17.11 -2.68 11.74
N GLY A 188 17.17 -2.63 10.41
CA GLY A 188 16.02 -2.45 9.53
C GLY A 188 15.42 -1.05 9.53
N ARG A 189 16.00 -0.07 10.23
CA ARG A 189 15.37 1.25 10.45
C ARG A 189 15.74 2.29 9.40
N SER A 190 16.82 2.08 8.65
CA SER A 190 17.33 3.07 7.71
C SER A 190 17.50 2.49 6.31
N TYR A 191 17.28 3.32 5.30
CA TYR A 191 17.59 3.01 3.89
C TYR A 191 18.52 4.07 3.33
N SER A 192 19.56 3.64 2.64
CA SER A 192 20.60 4.53 2.10
C SER A 192 20.82 4.29 0.61
N LEU A 193 20.91 5.39 -0.15
CA LEU A 193 21.30 5.42 -1.56
C LEU A 193 22.62 6.17 -1.71
N ARG A 194 23.47 5.71 -2.63
CA ARG A 194 24.63 6.49 -3.09
C ARG A 194 24.17 7.42 -4.20
N CYS A 195 24.42 8.71 -4.03
CA CYS A 195 23.97 9.75 -4.97
C CYS A 195 25.09 10.72 -5.31
N GLN A 196 24.91 11.48 -6.39
CA GLN A 196 25.77 12.63 -6.74
C GLN A 196 24.99 13.93 -6.71
N ALA A 197 25.64 14.98 -6.19
CA ALA A 197 25.17 16.35 -6.18
C ALA A 197 26.06 17.25 -7.05
N ALA A 198 25.44 18.01 -7.96
CA ALA A 198 26.08 19.02 -8.78
C ALA A 198 26.10 20.36 -8.03
N SER A 199 27.20 21.11 -8.18
CA SER A 199 27.34 22.43 -7.54
C SER A 199 26.25 23.40 -8.00
N GLY A 200 25.86 24.33 -7.12
CA GLY A 200 24.82 25.32 -7.36
C GLY A 200 23.38 24.77 -7.41
N THR A 201 23.16 23.47 -7.23
CA THR A 201 21.86 22.83 -7.44
C THR A 201 21.03 22.76 -6.16
N ALA A 202 19.73 23.05 -6.28
CA ALA A 202 18.74 22.80 -5.23
C ALA A 202 18.04 21.46 -5.49
N TYR A 203 18.00 20.62 -4.46
CA TYR A 203 17.44 19.28 -4.51
C TYR A 203 16.18 19.18 -3.65
N ALA A 204 15.29 18.28 -4.07
CA ALA A 204 14.16 17.85 -3.24
C ALA A 204 13.91 16.35 -3.40
N VAL A 205 13.74 15.65 -2.29
CA VAL A 205 13.45 14.21 -2.24
C VAL A 205 12.23 13.98 -1.38
N GLY A 206 11.24 13.28 -1.93
CA GLY A 206 10.08 12.79 -1.21
C GLY A 206 10.31 11.37 -0.70
N PHE A 207 9.90 11.10 0.52
CA PHE A 207 9.75 9.78 1.10
C PHE A 207 8.27 9.45 1.17
N ASN A 208 7.85 8.32 0.58
CA ASN A 208 6.43 7.95 0.46
C ASN A 208 5.53 9.10 -0.07
N HIS A 209 6.02 9.86 -1.05
CA HIS A 209 5.35 11.06 -1.55
C HIS A 209 4.36 10.77 -2.68
N ALA A 210 3.38 11.65 -2.88
CA ALA A 210 2.32 11.53 -3.88
C ALA A 210 1.58 10.19 -3.79
N ARG A 211 1.75 9.29 -4.77
CA ARG A 211 1.13 7.96 -4.81
C ARG A 211 2.02 6.82 -4.30
N PHE A 212 3.30 7.09 -4.04
CA PHE A 212 4.27 6.06 -3.70
C PHE A 212 4.27 5.80 -2.18
N ARG A 213 4.21 4.53 -1.77
CA ARG A 213 4.02 4.11 -0.36
C ARG A 213 4.89 2.90 0.01
N GLY A 214 6.11 2.84 -0.54
CA GLY A 214 7.01 1.70 -0.42
C GLY A 214 7.72 1.60 0.94
N PHE A 215 7.98 2.70 1.64
CA PHE A 215 8.45 2.58 3.03
C PHE A 215 7.29 2.13 3.92
N ARG A 216 7.38 0.92 4.44
CA ARG A 216 6.34 0.28 5.25
C ARG A 216 6.94 -0.34 6.50
N ALA A 217 6.15 -0.41 7.55
CA ALA A 217 6.54 -1.21 8.71
C ALA A 217 6.86 -2.64 8.27
N ALA A 218 7.73 -3.33 9.01
CA ALA A 218 8.03 -4.74 8.76
C ALA A 218 6.76 -5.61 8.70
N GLN A 219 6.89 -6.80 8.10
CA GLN A 219 5.80 -7.79 7.99
C GLN A 219 4.55 -7.26 7.25
N GLY A 220 4.73 -6.36 6.28
CA GLY A 220 3.63 -5.84 5.47
C GLY A 220 2.74 -4.82 6.18
N GLY A 221 3.23 -4.22 7.28
CA GLY A 221 2.48 -3.24 8.05
C GLY A 221 2.18 -1.93 7.29
N ALA A 222 1.58 -0.99 8.03
CA ALA A 222 1.13 0.28 7.47
C ALA A 222 2.29 1.07 6.81
N PRO A 223 2.01 1.84 5.75
CA PRO A 223 3.01 2.71 5.14
C PRO A 223 3.41 3.84 6.09
N ALA A 224 4.68 4.22 6.04
CA ALA A 224 5.15 5.41 6.73
C ALA A 224 4.45 6.66 6.21
N GLN A 225 4.35 7.67 7.07
CA GLN A 225 3.91 9.01 6.68
C GLN A 225 4.76 9.55 5.53
N SER A 226 4.15 10.40 4.70
CA SER A 226 4.89 11.11 3.66
C SER A 226 5.77 12.19 4.29
N ALA A 227 6.98 12.36 3.76
CA ALA A 227 7.86 13.46 4.11
C ALA A 227 8.59 13.96 2.86
N VAL A 228 9.06 15.21 2.88
CA VAL A 228 9.90 15.78 1.82
C VAL A 228 11.07 16.48 2.49
N ILE A 229 12.26 16.28 1.96
CA ILE A 229 13.46 17.05 2.33
C ILE A 229 13.94 17.85 1.13
N ARG A 230 14.45 19.04 1.40
CA ARG A 230 15.07 19.96 0.45
C ARG A 230 16.47 20.28 0.93
N PHE A 231 17.43 20.36 0.03
CA PHE A 231 18.81 20.73 0.37
C PHE A 231 19.49 21.37 -0.83
N ARG A 232 20.64 21.99 -0.63
CA ARG A 232 21.42 22.61 -1.70
C ARG A 232 22.84 22.04 -1.72
N ALA A 233 23.44 21.98 -2.90
CA ALA A 233 24.86 21.68 -3.04
C ALA A 233 25.60 22.94 -3.48
N ARG A 234 26.58 23.37 -2.69
CA ARG A 234 27.39 24.57 -2.95
C ARG A 234 28.80 24.38 -2.42
#